data_AF-A0A2S8ZY18-F1
#
_entry.id   AF-A0A2S8ZY18-F1
#
_cell.length_a   1.000
_cell.length_b   1.000
_cell.length_c   1.000
_cell.angle_alpha   90.00
_cell.angle_beta   90.00
_cell.angle_gamma   90.00
#
_symmetry.space_group_name_H-M   'P 1'
#
loop_
_entity.id
_entity.type
_entity.pdbx_description
1 polymer ?
#
loop_
_entity_poly.entity_id
_entity_poly.type
_entity_poly.pdbx_seq_one_letter_code
_entity_poly.pdbx_strand_id
1 'polypeptide(L)'
;MINIESKRGIALDFIVYVIAMEDPVSYHGIHEFFLQNFKIDKPTYIPDIGDIKARLDNIEGDLIIEVKNIIIAEIIQDLASYYPKELSPQKVESSDELITDYFEYINRFVNINAVIVNDGTIDFPNIGSIDEIYNDEEINSIVSVIKTIIIITTNIVQQLQKHKSESLTINQNEINSAVISEHFQNYLLLKIISPNIYISYYASLVFSLQKRASNFLSRFIREVSGVSESILINKYSSREKYLDYQINENEKLLFEHSFQTPQLDGSFFTNTESSIISLQSSFISLEESLKNYLNILSASELLRFADFTGVNLYQYLELNAEHSLYGMKLKYLNLQRYGEKVHSQESKFLENELDVFMKEKSAFVDYLQSKSFDNDAVKIILNALSENKYSSNGIKGVEFKNDIYFFRFCYFFYIFDYFSEVEGKKFDTIASFEKITKFNTDNKREVKQQYLKNFIDIDNTQGKHYPFTFKTTNAFLTEVEYSLGINREKLKPIPG
;
A
#
# COMPACT_ATOMS: atom_id res chain seq x y z
N MET A 1 21.68 -30.14 2.94
CA MET A 1 20.64 -29.12 3.00
C MET A 1 21.12 -28.05 3.97
N ILE A 2 21.24 -26.80 3.52
CA ILE A 2 21.63 -25.70 4.41
C ILE A 2 20.39 -25.37 5.26
N ASN A 3 20.56 -25.33 6.58
CA ASN A 3 19.47 -25.00 7.50
C ASN A 3 19.34 -23.47 7.58
N ILE A 4 18.11 -22.95 7.56
CA ILE A 4 17.83 -21.52 7.65
C ILE A 4 18.29 -20.92 8.98
N GLU A 5 18.38 -21.73 10.03
CA GLU A 5 18.85 -21.31 11.34
C GLU A 5 20.39 -21.36 11.48
N SER A 6 21.11 -21.71 10.41
CA SER A 6 22.58 -21.78 10.46
C SER A 6 23.24 -20.47 9.99
N LYS A 7 24.46 -20.19 10.46
CA LYS A 7 25.27 -19.04 9.97
C LYS A 7 25.34 -19.01 8.45
N ARG A 8 25.52 -20.18 7.82
CA ARG A 8 25.53 -20.30 6.35
C ARG A 8 24.16 -20.07 5.74
N GLY A 9 23.09 -20.57 6.34
CA GLY A 9 21.72 -20.34 5.86
C GLY A 9 21.36 -18.88 5.82
N ILE A 10 21.59 -18.17 6.92
CA ILE A 10 21.30 -16.73 7.04
C ILE A 10 22.16 -15.92 6.08
N ALA A 11 23.45 -16.22 5.95
CA ALA A 11 24.32 -15.51 5.02
C ALA A 11 23.90 -15.72 3.56
N LEU A 12 23.52 -16.95 3.19
CA LEU A 12 23.07 -17.25 1.83
C LEU A 12 21.76 -16.54 1.50
N ASP A 13 20.78 -16.60 2.41
CA ASP A 13 19.49 -15.89 2.30
C ASP A 13 19.73 -14.38 2.14
N PHE A 14 20.54 -13.80 3.03
CA PHE A 14 20.85 -12.38 3.02
C PHE A 14 21.56 -11.92 1.74
N ILE A 15 22.60 -12.65 1.28
CA ILE A 15 23.32 -12.30 0.05
C ILE A 15 22.37 -12.24 -1.15
N VAL A 16 21.52 -13.26 -1.33
CA VAL A 16 20.60 -13.32 -2.47
C VAL A 16 19.51 -12.24 -2.36
N TYR A 17 19.03 -11.96 -1.16
CA TYR A 17 18.13 -10.83 -0.90
C TYR A 17 18.74 -9.49 -1.34
N VAL A 18 19.98 -9.18 -0.93
CA VAL A 18 20.63 -7.91 -1.29
C VAL A 18 20.82 -7.81 -2.80
N ILE A 19 21.24 -8.90 -3.46
CA ILE A 19 21.40 -8.91 -4.93
C ILE A 19 20.06 -8.63 -5.62
N ALA A 20 18.95 -9.19 -5.14
CA ALA A 20 17.63 -8.91 -5.71
C ALA A 20 17.22 -7.44 -5.54
N MET A 21 17.57 -6.79 -4.42
CA MET A 21 17.25 -5.39 -4.15
C MET A 21 18.12 -4.40 -4.95
N GLU A 22 19.41 -4.69 -5.09
CA GLU A 22 20.40 -3.79 -5.71
C GLU A 22 20.56 -3.98 -7.23
N ASP A 23 20.25 -5.16 -7.77
CA ASP A 23 20.40 -5.46 -9.21
C ASP A 23 19.09 -6.00 -9.83
N PRO A 24 18.04 -5.15 -9.97
CA PRO A 24 16.73 -5.57 -10.45
C PRO A 24 16.64 -5.83 -11.97
N VAL A 25 17.75 -5.76 -12.72
CA VAL A 25 17.75 -6.04 -14.17
C VAL A 25 18.18 -7.48 -14.47
N SER A 26 19.07 -8.03 -13.63
CA SER A 26 19.63 -9.38 -13.66
C SER A 26 20.21 -9.85 -15.00
N TYR A 27 21.54 -9.99 -15.01
CA TYR A 27 22.30 -10.69 -16.06
C TYR A 27 23.11 -11.87 -15.51
N HIS A 28 23.11 -12.08 -14.19
CA HIS A 28 23.87 -13.12 -13.50
C HIS A 28 23.02 -14.35 -13.13
N GLY A 29 21.68 -14.26 -13.17
CA GLY A 29 20.77 -15.38 -12.97
C GLY A 29 20.66 -15.89 -11.52
N ILE A 30 21.06 -15.12 -10.50
CA ILE A 30 21.09 -15.61 -9.10
C ILE A 30 19.71 -15.57 -8.46
N HIS A 31 18.94 -14.51 -8.69
CA HIS A 31 17.59 -14.35 -8.15
C HIS A 31 16.49 -14.66 -9.20
N GLU A 32 16.85 -15.36 -10.28
CA GLU A 32 15.96 -15.69 -11.41
C GLU A 32 15.34 -17.09 -11.31
N PHE A 33 15.20 -17.63 -10.09
CA PHE A 33 14.70 -18.98 -9.85
C PHE A 33 13.38 -19.28 -10.59
N PHE A 34 12.45 -18.32 -10.61
CA PHE A 34 11.17 -18.50 -11.29
C PHE A 34 11.19 -18.19 -12.78
N LEU A 35 12.31 -17.69 -13.31
CA LEU A 35 12.48 -17.37 -14.73
C LEU A 35 13.23 -18.46 -15.51
N GLN A 36 13.58 -19.60 -14.88
CA GLN A 36 14.31 -20.71 -15.50
C GLN A 36 13.72 -21.21 -16.83
N ASN A 37 12.39 -21.21 -16.97
CA ASN A 37 11.68 -21.62 -18.20
C ASN A 37 11.36 -20.48 -19.14
N PHE A 38 11.86 -19.28 -18.88
CA PHE A 38 11.44 -18.14 -19.63
C PHE A 38 12.60 -17.58 -20.44
N LYS A 39 12.41 -17.50 -21.76
CA LYS A 39 13.37 -16.88 -22.66
C LYS A 39 13.03 -15.41 -22.83
N ILE A 40 14.03 -14.57 -22.68
CA ILE A 40 13.97 -13.16 -23.04
C ILE A 40 14.54 -13.06 -24.46
N ASP A 41 13.68 -12.97 -25.47
CA ASP A 41 14.15 -12.72 -26.84
C ASP A 41 14.67 -11.28 -26.93
N LYS A 42 15.88 -11.09 -27.45
CA LYS A 42 16.40 -9.73 -27.73
C LYS A 42 15.51 -9.09 -28.79
N PRO A 43 15.20 -7.78 -28.70
CA PRO A 43 14.34 -7.12 -29.66
C PRO A 43 14.89 -7.28 -31.08
N THR A 44 14.10 -7.89 -31.96
CA THR A 44 14.50 -8.17 -33.35
C THR A 44 14.31 -6.96 -34.26
N TYR A 45 13.51 -5.98 -33.85
CA TYR A 45 13.31 -4.74 -34.56
C TYR A 45 13.17 -3.56 -33.58
N ILE A 46 14.25 -2.80 -33.42
CA ILE A 46 14.20 -1.44 -32.89
C ILE A 46 14.10 -0.55 -34.13
N PRO A 47 12.94 0.06 -34.44
CA PRO A 47 12.86 0.97 -35.58
C PRO A 47 13.86 2.10 -35.43
N ASP A 48 14.44 2.51 -36.56
CA ASP A 48 15.42 3.57 -36.57
C ASP A 48 14.80 4.85 -36.00
N ILE A 49 15.47 5.44 -35.02
CA ILE A 49 15.10 6.73 -34.43
C ILE A 49 14.99 7.79 -35.54
N GLY A 50 15.78 7.66 -36.62
CA GLY A 50 15.70 8.50 -37.81
C GLY A 50 14.35 8.41 -38.54
N ASP A 51 13.78 7.20 -38.67
CA ASP A 51 12.49 6.99 -39.32
C ASP A 51 11.32 7.52 -38.48
N ILE A 52 11.39 7.38 -37.16
CA ILE A 52 10.39 7.95 -36.23
C ILE A 52 10.42 9.49 -36.31
N LYS A 53 11.61 10.09 -36.26
CA LYS A 53 11.81 11.53 -36.41
C LYS A 53 11.23 12.05 -37.73
N ALA A 54 11.58 11.42 -38.86
CA ALA A 54 11.11 11.82 -40.17
C ALA A 54 9.57 11.73 -40.32
N ARG A 55 8.92 10.76 -39.66
CA ARG A 55 7.45 10.65 -39.64
C ARG A 55 6.81 11.74 -38.78
N LEU A 56 7.38 12.06 -37.62
CA LEU A 56 6.90 13.15 -36.77
C LEU A 56 7.07 14.52 -37.42
N ASP A 57 8.17 14.72 -38.15
CA ASP A 57 8.42 15.93 -38.92
C ASP A 57 7.39 16.14 -40.05
N ASN A 58 6.78 15.05 -40.54
CA ASN A 58 5.72 15.09 -41.56
C ASN A 58 4.29 15.27 -41.00
N ILE A 59 4.07 15.08 -39.69
CA ILE A 59 2.73 15.08 -39.08
C ILE A 59 2.26 16.49 -38.67
N GLU A 60 3.16 17.43 -38.38
CA GLU A 60 2.91 18.89 -38.45
C GLU A 60 4.21 19.66 -38.14
N GLY A 61 4.41 20.81 -38.82
CA GLY A 61 5.63 21.63 -38.74
C GLY A 61 5.85 22.37 -37.41
N ASP A 62 4.90 22.33 -36.48
CA ASP A 62 4.88 23.20 -35.29
C ASP A 62 5.15 22.49 -33.95
N LEU A 63 5.48 21.19 -33.95
CA LEU A 63 5.88 20.51 -32.71
C LEU A 63 7.29 20.94 -32.28
N ILE A 64 7.39 21.58 -31.12
CA ILE A 64 8.65 21.96 -30.47
C ILE A 64 9.51 20.70 -30.29
N ILE A 65 10.83 20.82 -30.47
CA ILE A 65 11.81 19.71 -30.44
C ILE A 65 11.67 18.84 -29.18
N GLU A 66 11.34 19.44 -28.04
CA GLU A 66 11.09 18.77 -26.75
C GLU A 66 9.91 17.79 -26.85
N VAL A 67 8.78 18.21 -27.44
CA VAL A 67 7.60 17.36 -27.63
C VAL A 67 7.90 16.23 -28.61
N LYS A 68 8.67 16.50 -29.67
CA LYS A 68 9.11 15.44 -30.60
C LYS A 68 9.98 14.40 -29.90
N ASN A 69 10.92 14.82 -29.06
CA ASN A 69 11.78 13.91 -28.30
C ASN A 69 11.00 13.05 -27.31
N ILE A 70 9.97 13.61 -26.66
CA ILE A 70 9.06 12.86 -25.79
C ILE A 70 8.29 11.81 -26.59
N ILE A 71 7.67 12.20 -27.72
CA ILE A 71 6.94 11.25 -28.57
C ILE A 71 7.88 10.15 -29.08
N ILE A 72 9.14 10.46 -29.40
CA ILE A 72 10.14 9.46 -29.79
C ILE A 72 10.45 8.52 -28.62
N ALA A 73 10.67 9.04 -27.41
CA ALA A 73 10.94 8.22 -26.23
C ALA A 73 9.77 7.29 -25.91
N GLU A 74 8.54 7.81 -25.93
CA GLU A 74 7.30 7.06 -25.76
C GLU A 74 7.11 6.03 -26.87
N ILE A 75 7.35 6.38 -28.13
CA ILE A 75 7.27 5.43 -29.25
C ILE A 75 8.32 4.33 -29.07
N ILE A 76 9.56 4.64 -28.65
CA ILE A 76 10.60 3.63 -28.39
C ILE A 76 10.20 2.72 -27.23
N GLN A 77 9.70 3.30 -26.13
CA GLN A 77 9.21 2.55 -24.97
C GLN A 77 7.99 1.70 -25.33
N ASP A 78 7.09 2.24 -26.15
CA ASP A 78 5.91 1.57 -26.68
C ASP A 78 6.27 0.45 -27.62
N LEU A 79 7.21 0.64 -28.53
CA LEU A 79 7.66 -0.41 -29.43
C LEU A 79 8.32 -1.53 -28.65
N ALA A 80 9.14 -1.19 -27.66
CA ALA A 80 9.67 -2.17 -26.73
C ALA A 80 8.53 -2.91 -26.00
N SER A 81 7.44 -2.22 -25.64
CA SER A 81 6.25 -2.77 -24.97
C SER A 81 5.27 -3.54 -25.91
N TYR A 82 5.20 -3.19 -27.20
CA TYR A 82 4.31 -3.74 -28.24
C TYR A 82 4.82 -5.04 -28.84
N TYR A 83 6.10 -5.38 -28.60
CA TYR A 83 6.64 -6.70 -28.81
C TYR A 83 6.70 -7.45 -27.46
N PRO A 84 5.56 -7.95 -26.93
CA PRO A 84 5.53 -8.67 -25.65
C PRO A 84 6.35 -9.98 -25.66
N LYS A 85 6.79 -10.44 -26.85
CA LYS A 85 7.77 -11.51 -27.01
C LYS A 85 9.19 -11.12 -26.58
N GLU A 86 9.51 -9.83 -26.62
CA GLU A 86 10.87 -9.31 -26.54
C GLU A 86 11.17 -8.64 -25.18
N LEU A 87 10.16 -8.32 -24.37
CA LEU A 87 10.33 -7.73 -23.02
C LEU A 87 9.65 -8.49 -21.88
N SER A 88 8.68 -9.36 -22.14
CA SER A 88 8.16 -10.27 -21.10
C SER A 88 8.75 -11.65 -21.36
N PRO A 89 9.50 -12.23 -20.41
CA PRO A 89 10.00 -13.58 -20.54
C PRO A 89 8.89 -14.53 -21.03
N GLN A 90 9.09 -15.19 -22.18
CA GLN A 90 8.12 -16.13 -22.76
C GLN A 90 8.40 -17.52 -22.23
N LYS A 91 7.37 -18.22 -21.75
CA LYS A 91 7.50 -19.61 -21.31
C LYS A 91 7.94 -20.45 -22.51
N VAL A 92 9.13 -21.01 -22.43
CA VAL A 92 9.66 -21.97 -23.39
C VAL A 92 9.42 -23.36 -22.84
N GLU A 93 9.05 -24.30 -23.71
CA GLU A 93 9.18 -25.72 -23.42
C GLU A 93 10.68 -26.05 -23.39
N SER A 94 11.31 -25.82 -22.25
CA SER A 94 12.71 -26.18 -22.01
C SER A 94 12.88 -27.70 -22.05
N SER A 95 13.90 -28.18 -22.75
CA SER A 95 14.35 -29.58 -22.72
C SER A 95 15.26 -29.90 -21.52
N ASP A 96 15.72 -28.88 -20.79
CA ASP A 96 16.63 -29.02 -19.67
C ASP A 96 15.86 -29.24 -18.37
N GLU A 97 16.34 -30.18 -17.53
CA GLU A 97 15.74 -30.47 -16.22
C GLU A 97 15.68 -29.22 -15.36
N LEU A 98 14.46 -28.77 -15.06
CA LEU A 98 14.18 -27.66 -14.16
C LEU A 98 14.64 -27.99 -12.75
N ILE A 99 15.42 -27.09 -12.15
CA ILE A 99 15.72 -27.20 -10.73
C ILE A 99 14.49 -26.76 -9.96
N THR A 100 13.84 -27.72 -9.30
CA THR A 100 12.68 -27.48 -8.45
C THR A 100 13.07 -27.09 -7.02
N ASP A 101 14.30 -27.44 -6.60
CA ASP A 101 14.84 -27.06 -5.30
C ASP A 101 15.55 -25.69 -5.36
N TYR A 102 15.05 -24.74 -4.56
CA TYR A 102 15.58 -23.38 -4.52
C TYR A 102 17.05 -23.34 -4.07
N PHE A 103 17.46 -24.17 -3.12
CA PHE A 103 18.84 -24.17 -2.62
C PHE A 103 19.80 -24.79 -3.62
N GLU A 104 19.39 -25.87 -4.28
CA GLU A 104 20.16 -26.43 -5.39
C GLU A 104 20.40 -25.37 -6.46
N TYR A 105 19.39 -24.57 -6.80
CA TYR A 105 19.52 -23.49 -7.76
C TYR A 105 20.54 -22.43 -7.31
N ILE A 106 20.39 -21.87 -6.10
CA ILE A 106 21.29 -20.83 -5.60
C ILE A 106 22.74 -21.34 -5.45
N ASN A 107 22.93 -22.59 -5.03
CA ASN A 107 24.26 -23.19 -4.87
C ASN A 107 25.05 -23.31 -6.18
N ARG A 108 24.40 -23.21 -7.35
CA ARG A 108 25.11 -23.14 -8.64
C ARG A 108 25.86 -21.82 -8.82
N PHE A 109 25.49 -20.79 -8.07
CA PHE A 109 26.06 -19.45 -8.20
C PHE A 109 26.87 -19.00 -6.98
N VAL A 110 26.42 -19.34 -5.77
CA VAL A 110 27.05 -18.90 -4.53
C VAL A 110 27.54 -20.12 -3.73
N ASN A 111 28.86 -20.28 -3.63
CA ASN A 111 29.45 -21.28 -2.75
C ASN A 111 29.59 -20.73 -1.32
N ILE A 112 28.53 -20.88 -0.52
CA ILE A 112 28.50 -20.30 0.84
C ILE A 112 29.59 -20.83 1.78
N ASN A 113 30.09 -22.04 1.53
CA ASN A 113 31.18 -22.63 2.33
C ASN A 113 32.50 -21.87 2.17
N ALA A 114 32.68 -21.17 1.05
CA ALA A 114 33.84 -20.30 0.81
C ALA A 114 33.71 -18.91 1.45
N VAL A 115 32.49 -18.53 1.86
CA VAL A 115 32.19 -17.22 2.47
C VAL A 115 32.17 -17.34 3.99
N ILE A 116 31.50 -18.37 4.52
CA ILE A 116 31.37 -18.62 5.96
C ILE A 116 32.01 -19.97 6.30
N VAL A 117 33.20 -19.90 6.90
CA VAL A 117 34.03 -21.08 7.20
C VAL A 117 33.46 -21.87 8.37
N ASN A 118 33.02 -21.19 9.43
CA ASN A 118 32.48 -21.82 10.63
C ASN A 118 30.95 -21.76 10.61
N ASP A 119 30.30 -22.91 10.49
CA ASP A 119 28.84 -23.01 10.56
C ASP A 119 28.41 -23.29 12.00
N GLY A 120 27.32 -22.66 12.41
CA GLY A 120 26.76 -22.79 13.75
C GLY A 120 25.29 -22.41 13.73
N THR A 121 24.53 -22.89 14.71
CA THR A 121 23.13 -22.50 14.87
C THR A 121 23.06 -21.09 15.45
N ILE A 122 22.15 -20.29 14.91
CA ILE A 122 21.88 -18.91 15.33
C ILE A 122 20.45 -18.85 15.88
N ASP A 123 20.30 -18.25 17.06
CA ASP A 123 18.99 -17.89 17.62
C ASP A 123 18.56 -16.52 17.05
N PHE A 124 17.94 -16.57 15.87
CA PHE A 124 17.60 -15.37 15.09
C PHE A 124 16.75 -14.31 15.82
N PRO A 125 15.73 -14.67 16.64
CA PRO A 125 14.88 -13.71 17.35
C PRO A 125 15.60 -12.69 18.25
N ASN A 126 16.85 -12.94 18.63
CA ASN A 126 17.61 -12.14 19.59
C ASN A 126 18.71 -11.28 18.96
N ILE A 127 18.68 -11.07 17.64
CA ILE A 127 19.76 -10.41 16.90
C ILE A 127 19.39 -8.97 16.54
N GLY A 128 20.26 -8.04 16.91
CA GLY A 128 20.11 -6.62 16.58
C GLY A 128 20.97 -6.15 15.41
N SER A 129 22.00 -6.90 15.01
CA SER A 129 22.98 -6.44 14.01
C SER A 129 23.74 -7.59 13.33
N ILE A 130 24.41 -7.30 12.21
CA ILE A 130 25.21 -8.28 11.46
C ILE A 130 26.46 -8.73 12.25
N ASP A 131 27.04 -7.82 13.04
CA ASP A 131 28.25 -8.03 13.84
C ASP A 131 28.03 -8.99 15.03
N GLU A 132 26.77 -9.18 15.46
CA GLU A 132 26.40 -10.16 16.48
C GLU A 132 26.49 -11.61 15.96
N ILE A 133 26.44 -11.78 14.64
CA ILE A 133 26.55 -13.09 13.99
C ILE A 133 27.94 -13.29 13.38
N TYR A 134 28.44 -12.30 12.65
CA TYR A 134 29.61 -12.43 11.78
C TYR A 134 30.75 -11.56 12.27
N ASN A 135 31.97 -12.07 12.15
CA ASN A 135 33.16 -11.26 12.41
C ASN A 135 33.51 -10.38 11.19
N ASP A 136 34.44 -9.43 11.37
CA ASP A 136 34.85 -8.51 10.30
C ASP A 136 35.33 -9.22 9.02
N GLU A 137 36.01 -10.36 9.13
CA GLU A 137 36.48 -11.13 7.96
C GLU A 137 35.31 -11.76 7.18
N GLU A 138 34.34 -12.33 7.89
CA GLU A 138 33.10 -12.88 7.34
C GLU A 138 32.26 -11.77 6.68
N ILE A 139 32.10 -10.61 7.34
CA ILE A 139 31.36 -9.45 6.80
C ILE A 139 32.04 -8.93 5.53
N ASN A 140 33.36 -8.76 5.55
CA ASN A 140 34.11 -8.34 4.37
C ASN A 140 33.98 -9.35 3.22
N SER A 141 33.88 -10.64 3.53
CA SER A 141 33.65 -11.70 2.53
C SER A 141 32.25 -11.59 1.92
N ILE A 142 31.21 -11.36 2.73
CA ILE A 142 29.84 -11.09 2.27
C ILE A 142 29.81 -9.86 1.36
N VAL A 143 30.38 -8.73 1.80
CA VAL A 143 30.49 -7.48 1.02
C VAL A 143 31.17 -7.75 -0.32
N SER A 144 32.30 -8.47 -0.31
CA SER A 144 33.06 -8.79 -1.51
C SER A 144 32.26 -9.62 -2.52
N VAL A 145 31.48 -10.60 -2.05
CA VAL A 145 30.64 -11.44 -2.93
C VAL A 145 29.55 -10.59 -3.60
N ILE A 146 28.79 -9.83 -2.82
CA ILE A 146 27.70 -8.97 -3.34
C ILE A 146 28.26 -7.97 -4.34
N LYS A 147 29.33 -7.27 -3.97
CA LYS A 147 30.00 -6.28 -4.82
C LYS A 147 30.50 -6.89 -6.12
N THR A 148 31.11 -8.08 -6.07
CA THR A 148 31.61 -8.77 -7.26
C THR A 148 30.48 -9.07 -8.23
N ILE A 149 29.35 -9.58 -7.73
CA ILE A 149 28.18 -9.93 -8.56
C ILE A 149 27.61 -8.68 -9.24
N ILE A 150 27.38 -7.61 -8.48
CA ILE A 150 26.83 -6.33 -9.01
C ILE A 150 27.79 -5.71 -10.04
N ILE A 151 29.11 -5.75 -9.81
CA ILE A 151 30.11 -5.25 -10.75
C ILE A 151 30.10 -6.06 -12.05
N ILE A 152 30.02 -7.40 -11.98
CA ILE A 152 29.95 -8.25 -13.17
C ILE A 152 28.75 -7.86 -14.02
N THR A 153 27.57 -7.67 -13.41
CA THR A 153 26.38 -7.21 -14.13
C THR A 153 26.58 -5.85 -14.78
N THR A 154 27.08 -4.88 -14.01
CA THR A 154 27.31 -3.52 -14.50
C THR A 154 28.24 -3.53 -15.72
N ASN A 155 29.30 -4.34 -15.68
CA ASN A 155 30.23 -4.49 -16.79
C ASN A 155 29.57 -5.16 -18.02
N ILE A 156 28.70 -6.16 -17.83
CA ILE A 156 27.94 -6.79 -18.92
C ILE A 156 27.00 -5.75 -19.58
N VAL A 157 26.26 -4.98 -18.77
CA VAL A 157 25.38 -3.91 -19.24
C VAL A 157 26.18 -2.88 -20.06
N GLN A 158 27.34 -2.45 -19.56
CA GLN A 158 28.22 -1.53 -20.28
C GLN A 158 28.73 -2.11 -21.59
N GLN A 159 29.12 -3.39 -21.63
CA GLN A 159 29.56 -4.04 -22.87
C GLN A 159 28.43 -4.11 -23.90
N LEU A 160 27.19 -4.36 -23.47
CA LEU A 160 26.01 -4.33 -24.34
C LEU A 160 25.67 -2.92 -24.82
N GLN A 161 25.94 -1.91 -23.99
CA GLN A 161 25.68 -0.50 -24.27
C GLN A 161 26.80 0.22 -25.04
N LYS A 162 27.98 -0.41 -25.26
CA LYS A 162 29.14 0.18 -25.98
C LYS A 162 28.85 0.71 -27.40
N HIS A 163 27.67 0.46 -27.97
CA HIS A 163 27.20 1.11 -29.20
C HIS A 163 26.60 2.52 -28.99
N LYS A 164 26.43 2.99 -27.75
CA LYS A 164 26.07 4.37 -27.42
C LYS A 164 27.27 5.03 -26.74
N SER A 165 27.86 5.99 -27.46
CA SER A 165 29.03 6.74 -27.04
C SER A 165 28.69 7.69 -25.89
N GLU A 166 28.89 7.26 -24.65
CA GLU A 166 29.15 8.13 -23.50
C GLU A 166 29.70 7.26 -22.37
N SER A 167 30.89 7.60 -21.87
CA SER A 167 31.48 6.93 -20.72
C SER A 167 30.68 7.29 -19.46
N LEU A 168 29.63 6.52 -19.18
CA LEU A 168 28.96 6.57 -17.89
C LEU A 168 29.99 6.26 -16.81
N THR A 169 30.24 7.24 -15.95
CA THR A 169 31.13 7.10 -14.81
C THR A 169 30.53 6.01 -13.92
N ILE A 170 31.23 4.88 -13.75
CA ILE A 170 30.85 3.89 -12.74
C ILE A 170 30.84 4.64 -11.43
N ASN A 171 29.66 4.86 -10.87
CA ASN A 171 29.54 5.37 -9.52
C ASN A 171 30.16 4.28 -8.63
N GLN A 172 31.44 4.44 -8.29
CA GLN A 172 32.15 3.51 -7.43
C GLN A 172 31.57 3.49 -6.01
N ASN A 173 30.72 4.46 -5.68
CA ASN A 173 29.94 4.57 -4.46
C ASN A 173 28.79 3.54 -4.42
N GLU A 174 28.75 2.55 -3.52
CA GLU A 174 29.81 1.79 -2.84
C GLU A 174 29.04 0.72 -2.06
N ILE A 175 28.92 -0.51 -2.59
CA ILE A 175 28.57 -1.64 -1.74
C ILE A 175 29.74 -1.80 -0.75
N ASN A 176 29.52 -1.29 0.47
CA ASN A 176 30.47 -1.26 1.57
C ASN A 176 29.77 -1.76 2.84
N SER A 177 30.52 -1.90 3.94
CA SER A 177 29.99 -2.49 5.18
C SER A 177 28.81 -1.69 5.76
N ALA A 178 28.75 -0.37 5.56
CA ALA A 178 27.64 0.45 6.04
C ALA A 178 26.34 0.16 5.28
N VAL A 179 26.41 0.10 3.93
CA VAL A 179 25.27 -0.27 3.08
C VAL A 179 24.79 -1.69 3.37
N ILE A 180 25.73 -2.63 3.55
CA ILE A 180 25.39 -4.00 3.94
C ILE A 180 24.72 -4.04 5.32
N SER A 181 25.16 -3.23 6.27
CA SER A 181 24.53 -3.15 7.60
C SER A 181 23.10 -2.63 7.53
N GLU A 182 22.82 -1.62 6.70
CA GLU A 182 21.47 -1.10 6.47
C GLU A 182 20.55 -2.16 5.85
N HIS A 183 21.01 -2.84 4.80
CA HIS A 183 20.29 -3.96 4.21
C HIS A 183 20.04 -5.09 5.22
N PHE A 184 21.00 -5.35 6.11
CA PHE A 184 20.83 -6.34 7.15
C PHE A 184 19.72 -5.96 8.13
N GLN A 185 19.58 -4.69 8.49
CA GLN A 185 18.47 -4.22 9.32
C GLN A 185 17.11 -4.44 8.63
N ASN A 186 17.01 -4.11 7.34
CA ASN A 186 15.79 -4.36 6.57
C ASN A 186 15.47 -5.86 6.49
N TYR A 187 16.50 -6.68 6.27
CA TYR A 187 16.38 -8.14 6.31
C TYR A 187 15.89 -8.66 7.68
N LEU A 188 16.41 -8.15 8.80
CA LEU A 188 15.94 -8.48 10.15
C LEU A 188 14.45 -8.17 10.32
N LEU A 189 13.99 -7.00 9.87
CA LEU A 189 12.57 -6.62 9.93
C LEU A 189 11.67 -7.59 9.15
N LEU A 190 12.11 -8.05 7.99
CA LEU A 190 11.38 -9.03 7.18
C LEU A 190 11.36 -10.42 7.84
N LYS A 191 12.48 -10.82 8.44
CA LYS A 191 12.59 -12.09 9.17
C LYS A 191 11.77 -12.11 10.46
N ILE A 192 11.55 -10.98 11.12
CA ILE A 192 10.64 -10.89 12.28
C ILE A 192 9.19 -11.21 11.87
N ILE A 193 8.77 -10.77 10.67
CA ILE A 193 7.42 -11.05 10.15
C ILE A 193 7.25 -12.56 9.90
N SER A 194 8.28 -13.19 9.32
CA SER A 194 8.25 -14.60 8.95
C SER A 194 9.62 -15.27 9.22
N PRO A 195 9.86 -15.80 10.43
CA PRO A 195 11.18 -16.27 10.86
C PRO A 195 11.63 -17.57 10.19
N ASN A 196 10.69 -18.40 9.76
CA ASN A 196 10.98 -19.77 9.29
C ASN A 196 11.20 -19.87 7.77
N ILE A 197 11.08 -18.76 7.04
CA ILE A 197 11.19 -18.72 5.57
C ILE A 197 12.45 -18.00 5.12
N TYR A 198 12.92 -18.35 3.92
CA TYR A 198 13.99 -17.62 3.25
C TYR A 198 13.39 -16.40 2.56
N ILE A 199 13.83 -15.22 3.01
CA ILE A 199 13.37 -13.95 2.44
C ILE A 199 13.78 -13.86 0.98
N SER A 200 14.94 -14.41 0.63
CA SER A 200 15.48 -14.44 -0.73
C SER A 200 14.61 -15.20 -1.71
N TYR A 201 13.91 -16.26 -1.27
CA TYR A 201 12.97 -16.99 -2.13
C TYR A 201 11.85 -16.07 -2.61
N TYR A 202 11.25 -15.33 -1.68
CA TYR A 202 10.17 -14.41 -1.97
C TYR A 202 10.65 -13.13 -2.65
N ALA A 203 11.87 -12.66 -2.35
CA ALA A 203 12.51 -11.58 -3.10
C ALA A 203 12.66 -11.98 -4.58
N SER A 204 13.14 -13.19 -4.87
CA SER A 204 13.20 -13.73 -6.24
C SER A 204 11.83 -13.86 -6.90
N LEU A 205 10.78 -14.17 -6.14
CA LEU A 205 9.40 -14.23 -6.63
C LEU A 205 8.89 -12.86 -7.04
N VAL A 206 9.00 -11.87 -6.14
CA VAL A 206 8.58 -10.48 -6.39
C VAL A 206 9.36 -9.89 -7.57
N PHE A 207 10.68 -10.11 -7.61
CA PHE A 207 11.51 -9.75 -8.76
C PHE A 207 10.98 -10.32 -10.07
N SER A 208 10.70 -11.63 -10.09
CA SER A 208 10.24 -12.32 -11.28
C SER A 208 8.87 -11.81 -11.74
N LEU A 209 7.99 -11.47 -10.80
CA LEU A 209 6.72 -10.82 -11.08
C LEU A 209 6.93 -9.43 -11.65
N GLN A 210 7.75 -8.57 -11.02
CA GLN A 210 8.04 -7.21 -11.51
C GLN A 210 8.56 -7.24 -12.95
N LYS A 211 9.54 -8.10 -13.25
CA LYS A 211 10.14 -8.24 -14.58
C LYS A 211 9.12 -8.65 -15.64
N ARG A 212 8.11 -9.44 -15.27
CA ARG A 212 7.03 -9.87 -16.18
C ARG A 212 5.85 -8.89 -16.24
N ALA A 213 5.61 -8.13 -15.18
CA ALA A 213 4.43 -7.30 -14.97
C ALA A 213 4.57 -5.87 -15.50
N SER A 214 5.79 -5.33 -15.60
CA SER A 214 6.07 -3.94 -16.00
C SER A 214 5.31 -3.51 -17.27
N ASN A 215 5.27 -4.34 -18.30
CA ASN A 215 4.58 -4.03 -19.57
C ASN A 215 3.06 -4.00 -19.43
N PHE A 216 2.48 -4.89 -18.64
CA PHE A 216 1.03 -4.92 -18.40
C PHE A 216 0.58 -3.65 -17.66
N LEU A 217 1.38 -3.20 -16.69
CA LEU A 217 1.13 -1.96 -15.98
C LEU A 217 1.20 -0.74 -16.91
N SER A 218 2.27 -0.62 -17.70
CA SER A 218 2.43 0.47 -18.68
C SER A 218 1.28 0.54 -19.67
N ARG A 219 0.86 -0.62 -20.19
CA ARG A 219 -0.30 -0.72 -21.10
C ARG A 219 -1.58 -0.25 -20.41
N PHE A 220 -1.83 -0.70 -19.19
CA PHE A 220 -3.02 -0.32 -18.43
C PHE A 220 -3.08 1.21 -18.19
N ILE A 221 -1.97 1.82 -17.75
CA ILE A 221 -1.86 3.27 -17.54
C ILE A 221 -2.28 4.02 -18.81
N ARG A 222 -1.73 3.64 -19.96
CA ARG A 222 -2.03 4.27 -21.25
C ARG A 222 -3.47 4.09 -21.69
N GLU A 223 -4.01 2.88 -21.56
CA GLU A 223 -5.41 2.60 -21.91
C GLU A 223 -6.36 3.47 -21.08
N VAL A 224 -6.14 3.55 -19.76
CA VAL A 224 -6.94 4.38 -18.85
C VAL A 224 -6.81 5.87 -19.19
N SER A 225 -5.60 6.38 -19.45
CA SER A 225 -5.40 7.78 -19.84
C SER A 225 -6.08 8.10 -21.17
N GLY A 226 -5.86 7.27 -22.19
CA GLY A 226 -6.44 7.45 -23.51
C GLY A 226 -7.97 7.42 -23.50
N VAL A 227 -8.57 6.53 -22.71
CA VAL A 227 -10.04 6.48 -22.56
C VAL A 227 -10.55 7.70 -21.78
N SER A 228 -9.87 8.11 -20.72
CA SER A 228 -10.25 9.24 -19.87
C SER A 228 -10.21 10.58 -20.63
N GLU A 229 -9.31 10.71 -21.61
CA GLU A 229 -9.13 11.91 -22.43
C GLU A 229 -9.89 11.84 -23.77
N SER A 230 -10.48 10.69 -24.10
CA SER A 230 -11.16 10.47 -25.38
C SER A 230 -12.42 11.32 -25.51
N ILE A 231 -12.39 12.24 -26.48
CA ILE A 231 -13.55 13.08 -26.86
C ILE A 231 -14.74 12.21 -27.30
N LEU A 232 -14.50 11.05 -27.91
CA LEU A 232 -15.57 10.15 -28.37
C LEU A 232 -16.23 9.42 -27.20
N ILE A 233 -15.46 8.94 -26.24
CA ILE A 233 -15.99 8.21 -25.09
C ILE A 233 -16.68 9.16 -24.10
N ASN A 234 -16.11 10.37 -23.93
CA ASN A 234 -16.69 11.43 -23.11
C ASN A 234 -18.09 11.91 -23.58
N LYS A 235 -18.51 11.55 -24.80
CA LYS A 235 -19.89 11.78 -25.27
C LYS A 235 -20.91 10.80 -24.67
N TYR A 236 -20.48 9.62 -24.22
CA TYR A 236 -21.36 8.52 -23.78
C TYR A 236 -21.18 8.14 -22.29
N SER A 237 -20.01 8.41 -21.70
CA SER A 237 -19.74 8.24 -20.27
C SER A 237 -18.86 9.37 -19.77
N SER A 238 -19.03 9.83 -18.53
CA SER A 238 -18.06 10.77 -17.94
C SER A 238 -16.79 10.01 -17.54
N ARG A 239 -15.66 10.73 -17.53
CA ARG A 239 -14.37 10.24 -17.03
C ARG A 239 -14.52 9.63 -15.63
N GLU A 240 -15.26 10.30 -14.75
CA GLU A 240 -15.51 9.85 -13.38
C GLU A 240 -16.22 8.49 -13.34
N LYS A 241 -17.28 8.30 -14.14
CA LYS A 241 -18.01 7.03 -14.19
C LYS A 241 -17.15 5.89 -14.72
N TYR A 242 -16.30 6.17 -15.71
CA TYR A 242 -15.36 5.18 -16.23
C TYR A 242 -14.34 4.77 -15.17
N LEU A 243 -13.73 5.75 -14.48
CA LEU A 243 -12.77 5.49 -13.42
C LEU A 243 -13.41 4.78 -12.22
N ASP A 244 -14.60 5.19 -11.78
CA ASP A 244 -15.33 4.53 -10.69
C ASP A 244 -15.67 3.07 -11.06
N TYR A 245 -16.03 2.79 -12.31
CA TYR A 245 -16.22 1.42 -12.80
C TYR A 245 -14.91 0.61 -12.75
N GLN A 246 -13.81 1.16 -13.26
CA GLN A 246 -12.51 0.48 -13.26
C GLN A 246 -11.99 0.22 -11.84
N ILE A 247 -12.21 1.15 -10.90
CA ILE A 247 -11.86 0.97 -9.49
C ILE A 247 -12.64 -0.22 -8.92
N ASN A 248 -13.97 -0.23 -9.05
CA ASN A 248 -14.80 -1.32 -8.54
C ASN A 248 -14.42 -2.69 -9.12
N GLU A 249 -14.08 -2.78 -10.40
CA GLU A 249 -13.66 -4.04 -11.02
C GLU A 249 -12.29 -4.49 -10.52
N ASN A 250 -11.32 -3.58 -10.39
CA ASN A 250 -9.99 -3.94 -9.88
C ASN A 250 -10.00 -4.25 -8.38
N GLU A 251 -10.90 -3.66 -7.58
CA GLU A 251 -11.09 -4.00 -6.16
C GLU A 251 -11.58 -5.45 -5.99
N LYS A 252 -12.55 -5.88 -6.81
CA LYS A 252 -13.04 -7.26 -6.82
C LYS A 252 -11.91 -8.22 -7.19
N LEU A 253 -11.18 -7.93 -8.27
CA LEU A 253 -10.09 -8.77 -8.76
C LEU A 253 -8.92 -8.84 -7.75
N LEU A 254 -8.61 -7.72 -7.10
CA LEU A 254 -7.64 -7.70 -6.00
C LEU A 254 -8.08 -8.62 -4.87
N PHE A 255 -9.34 -8.52 -4.42
CA PHE A 255 -9.85 -9.38 -3.36
C PHE A 255 -9.84 -10.87 -3.75
N GLU A 256 -10.19 -11.19 -4.99
CA GLU A 256 -10.22 -12.55 -5.51
C GLU A 256 -8.83 -13.19 -5.58
N HIS A 257 -7.80 -12.42 -5.97
CA HIS A 257 -6.48 -12.96 -6.31
C HIS A 257 -5.35 -12.62 -5.33
N SER A 258 -5.52 -11.67 -4.42
CA SER A 258 -4.45 -11.19 -3.51
C SER A 258 -3.87 -12.26 -2.60
N PHE A 259 -4.65 -13.28 -2.23
CA PHE A 259 -4.17 -14.42 -1.44
C PHE A 259 -3.37 -15.44 -2.27
N GLN A 260 -3.60 -15.48 -3.58
CA GLN A 260 -2.99 -16.46 -4.49
C GLN A 260 -1.81 -15.88 -5.28
N THR A 261 -1.73 -14.56 -5.42
CA THR A 261 -0.68 -13.89 -6.17
C THR A 261 -0.14 -12.72 -5.36
N PRO A 262 1.18 -12.68 -5.07
CA PRO A 262 1.79 -11.49 -4.46
C PRO A 262 1.42 -10.23 -5.24
N GLN A 263 0.99 -9.22 -4.52
CA GLN A 263 0.70 -7.92 -5.13
C GLN A 263 1.98 -7.10 -5.17
N LEU A 264 2.34 -6.66 -6.37
CA LEU A 264 3.39 -5.68 -6.56
C LEU A 264 2.90 -4.33 -6.04
N ASP A 265 3.82 -3.59 -5.46
CA ASP A 265 3.57 -2.28 -4.90
C ASP A 265 4.66 -1.27 -5.30
N GLY A 266 4.32 0.01 -5.16
CA GLY A 266 5.19 1.12 -5.48
C GLY A 266 4.46 2.44 -5.63
N SER A 267 5.03 3.31 -6.45
CA SER A 267 4.64 4.72 -6.55
C SER A 267 4.44 5.17 -8.00
N PHE A 268 3.61 6.19 -8.18
CA PHE A 268 3.40 6.88 -9.44
C PHE A 268 3.85 8.32 -9.29
N PHE A 269 4.58 8.83 -10.29
CA PHE A 269 5.06 10.21 -10.30
C PHE A 269 4.62 10.89 -11.57
N THR A 270 4.14 12.12 -11.43
CA THR A 270 3.80 12.96 -12.58
C THR A 270 4.98 13.88 -12.87
N ASN A 271 5.75 13.58 -13.91
CA ASN A 271 6.76 14.50 -14.40
C ASN A 271 6.05 15.60 -15.19
N THR A 272 6.04 16.81 -14.64
CA THR A 272 5.59 18.03 -15.34
C THR A 272 6.80 18.70 -15.97
N GLU A 273 7.23 18.18 -17.12
CA GLU A 273 8.37 18.76 -17.87
C GLU A 273 7.98 20.01 -18.68
N SER A 274 6.68 20.20 -19.00
CA SER A 274 6.16 21.42 -19.62
C SER A 274 4.67 21.64 -19.32
N SER A 275 4.15 22.85 -19.59
CA SER A 275 2.74 23.22 -19.41
C SER A 275 1.74 22.51 -20.32
N ILE A 276 2.19 21.55 -21.13
CA ILE A 276 1.42 20.95 -22.24
C ILE A 276 1.25 19.43 -22.06
N ILE A 277 2.17 18.73 -21.37
CA ILE A 277 2.15 17.27 -21.25
C ILE A 277 2.54 16.86 -19.82
N SER A 278 1.65 16.13 -19.14
CA SER A 278 1.93 15.46 -17.88
C SER A 278 2.28 13.99 -18.15
N LEU A 279 3.53 13.59 -17.91
CA LEU A 279 3.95 12.20 -18.06
C LEU A 279 3.85 11.48 -16.73
N GLN A 280 3.15 10.34 -16.70
CA GLN A 280 3.08 9.50 -15.51
C GLN A 280 4.12 8.38 -15.60
N SER A 281 5.15 8.49 -14.77
CA SER A 281 6.09 7.42 -14.53
C SER A 281 5.61 6.56 -13.37
N SER A 282 6.01 5.29 -13.37
CA SER A 282 5.74 4.35 -12.28
C SER A 282 7.03 3.71 -11.82
N PHE A 283 7.11 3.45 -10.51
CA PHE A 283 8.20 2.72 -9.88
C PHE A 283 7.59 1.60 -9.06
N ILE A 284 8.00 0.36 -9.32
CA ILE A 284 7.64 -0.80 -8.49
C ILE A 284 8.77 -0.98 -7.48
N SER A 285 8.43 -0.90 -6.20
CA SER A 285 9.35 -1.11 -5.09
C SER A 285 9.37 -2.59 -4.71
N LEU A 286 10.50 -3.26 -4.94
CA LEU A 286 10.71 -4.65 -4.52
C LEU A 286 10.56 -4.82 -3.01
N GLU A 287 11.08 -3.86 -2.25
CA GLU A 287 11.04 -3.87 -0.78
C GLU A 287 9.60 -3.77 -0.26
N GLU A 288 8.82 -2.79 -0.75
CA GLU A 288 7.42 -2.61 -0.33
C GLU A 288 6.57 -3.82 -0.71
N SER A 289 6.73 -4.31 -1.95
CA SER A 289 6.05 -5.50 -2.45
C SER A 289 6.33 -6.73 -1.58
N LEU A 290 7.61 -6.96 -1.26
CA LEU A 290 8.04 -8.08 -0.43
C LEU A 290 7.46 -7.95 0.98
N LYS A 291 7.59 -6.79 1.61
CA LYS A 291 7.07 -6.53 2.95
C LYS A 291 5.55 -6.75 3.04
N ASN A 292 4.80 -6.19 2.10
CA ASN A 292 3.35 -6.36 2.03
C ASN A 292 2.98 -7.84 1.91
N TYR A 293 3.70 -8.56 1.05
CA TYR A 293 3.41 -9.95 0.82
C TYR A 293 3.73 -10.83 2.03
N LEU A 294 4.87 -10.61 2.69
CA LEU A 294 5.20 -11.33 3.93
C LEU A 294 4.18 -11.06 5.03
N ASN A 295 3.67 -9.84 5.15
CA ASN A 295 2.60 -9.52 6.09
C ASN A 295 1.32 -10.31 5.79
N ILE A 296 0.91 -10.38 4.50
CA ILE A 296 -0.25 -11.19 4.09
C ILE A 296 -0.03 -12.66 4.42
N LEU A 297 1.16 -13.20 4.12
CA LEU A 297 1.49 -14.58 4.43
C LEU A 297 1.46 -14.85 5.93
N SER A 298 2.04 -13.98 6.75
CA SER A 298 2.05 -14.11 8.22
C SER A 298 0.63 -14.11 8.82
N ALA A 299 -0.29 -13.36 8.21
CA ALA A 299 -1.70 -13.31 8.61
C ALA A 299 -2.53 -14.48 8.05
N SER A 300 -2.01 -15.18 7.03
CA SER A 300 -2.72 -16.29 6.37
C SER A 300 -2.65 -17.59 7.17
N GLU A 301 -3.72 -18.39 7.11
CA GLU A 301 -3.73 -19.75 7.69
C GLU A 301 -2.71 -20.70 7.03
N LEU A 302 -2.22 -20.32 5.86
CA LEU A 302 -1.33 -21.07 5.00
C LEU A 302 0.09 -21.18 5.58
N LEU A 303 0.61 -20.09 6.17
CA LEU A 303 1.90 -20.10 6.87
C LEU A 303 1.79 -20.82 8.21
N ARG A 304 0.68 -20.62 8.93
CA ARG A 304 0.39 -21.33 10.19
C ARG A 304 0.36 -22.85 9.97
N PHE A 305 -0.30 -23.33 8.92
CA PHE A 305 -0.35 -24.76 8.60
C PHE A 305 1.03 -25.32 8.19
N ALA A 306 1.81 -24.57 7.42
CA ALA A 306 3.17 -24.97 7.04
C ALA A 306 4.10 -25.04 8.26
N ASP A 307 4.01 -24.10 9.20
CA ASP A 307 4.75 -24.12 10.47
C ASP A 307 4.38 -25.35 11.33
N PHE A 308 3.10 -25.74 11.37
CA PHE A 308 2.65 -26.90 12.16
C PHE A 308 3.01 -28.25 11.52
N THR A 309 3.02 -28.33 10.20
CA THR A 309 3.18 -29.61 9.47
C THR A 309 4.57 -29.83 8.90
N GLY A 310 5.39 -28.78 8.81
CA GLY A 310 6.68 -28.80 8.13
C GLY A 310 6.58 -28.98 6.62
N VAL A 311 5.37 -28.93 6.04
CA VAL A 311 5.14 -29.16 4.61
C VAL A 311 5.17 -27.84 3.85
N ASN A 312 6.20 -27.72 3.02
CA ASN A 312 6.46 -26.71 1.99
C ASN A 312 6.09 -25.26 2.35
N LEU A 313 7.04 -24.57 2.98
CA LEU A 313 7.00 -23.11 3.18
C LEU A 313 7.14 -22.31 1.87
N TYR A 314 7.43 -22.96 0.74
CA TYR A 314 7.68 -22.34 -0.57
C TYR A 314 6.54 -22.66 -1.55
N GLN A 315 5.35 -22.15 -1.24
CA GLN A 315 4.10 -22.61 -1.85
C GLN A 315 3.83 -22.09 -3.26
N TYR A 316 4.59 -21.10 -3.73
CA TYR A 316 4.24 -20.38 -4.94
C TYR A 316 5.05 -20.88 -6.12
N LEU A 317 4.41 -21.62 -7.01
CA LEU A 317 5.04 -22.15 -8.23
C LEU A 317 4.55 -21.43 -9.51
N GLU A 318 3.52 -20.58 -9.42
CA GLU A 318 2.93 -19.93 -10.58
C GLU A 318 3.09 -18.41 -10.53
N LEU A 319 3.82 -17.88 -11.51
CA LEU A 319 3.98 -16.46 -11.75
C LEU A 319 2.78 -15.93 -12.56
N ASN A 320 1.79 -15.32 -11.90
CA ASN A 320 0.72 -14.58 -12.60
C ASN A 320 0.99 -13.07 -12.55
N ALA A 321 1.71 -12.57 -13.55
CA ALA A 321 2.11 -11.17 -13.63
C ALA A 321 0.92 -10.20 -13.71
N GLU A 322 -0.15 -10.55 -14.41
CA GLU A 322 -1.34 -9.70 -14.53
C GLU A 322 -2.05 -9.54 -13.18
N HIS A 323 -2.21 -10.64 -12.44
CA HIS A 323 -2.91 -10.62 -11.16
C HIS A 323 -2.08 -9.95 -10.06
N SER A 324 -0.76 -9.88 -10.22
CA SER A 324 0.13 -9.18 -9.30
C SER A 324 -0.02 -7.65 -9.35
N LEU A 325 -0.74 -7.11 -10.33
CA LEU A 325 -0.83 -5.67 -10.57
C LEU A 325 -2.08 -5.01 -10.02
N TYR A 326 -3.07 -5.73 -9.50
CA TYR A 326 -4.35 -5.11 -9.12
C TYR A 326 -4.18 -4.01 -8.06
N GLY A 327 -3.27 -4.19 -7.10
CA GLY A 327 -2.92 -3.15 -6.12
C GLY A 327 -2.37 -1.88 -6.79
N MET A 328 -1.36 -2.02 -7.65
CA MET A 328 -0.79 -0.89 -8.42
C MET A 328 -1.81 -0.22 -9.35
N LYS A 329 -2.65 -1.01 -10.02
CA LYS A 329 -3.73 -0.49 -10.88
C LYS A 329 -4.72 0.35 -10.08
N LEU A 330 -5.11 -0.10 -8.88
CA LEU A 330 -5.98 0.68 -8.00
C LEU A 330 -5.32 1.97 -7.52
N LYS A 331 -4.05 1.92 -7.11
CA LYS A 331 -3.29 3.13 -6.75
C LYS A 331 -3.28 4.14 -7.91
N TYR A 332 -3.05 3.68 -9.13
CA TYR A 332 -3.10 4.50 -10.33
C TYR A 332 -4.49 5.10 -10.60
N LEU A 333 -5.53 4.27 -10.59
CA LEU A 333 -6.91 4.70 -10.83
C LEU A 333 -7.36 5.71 -9.79
N ASN A 334 -7.03 5.49 -8.51
CA ASN A 334 -7.33 6.42 -7.42
C ASN A 334 -6.57 7.73 -7.59
N LEU A 335 -5.30 7.70 -8.01
CA LEU A 335 -4.55 8.90 -8.36
C LEU A 335 -5.22 9.66 -9.52
N GLN A 336 -5.70 8.97 -10.55
CA GLN A 336 -6.39 9.58 -11.69
C GLN A 336 -7.76 10.16 -11.33
N ARG A 337 -8.48 9.48 -10.43
CA ARG A 337 -9.84 9.84 -10.02
C ARG A 337 -9.86 10.97 -9.00
N TYR A 338 -8.92 10.94 -8.07
CA TYR A 338 -8.91 11.82 -6.90
C TYR A 338 -7.71 12.78 -6.87
N GLY A 339 -6.65 12.57 -7.67
CA GLY A 339 -5.42 13.39 -7.71
C GLY A 339 -4.40 13.02 -6.62
N GLU A 340 -3.30 13.80 -6.48
CA GLU A 340 -2.32 13.73 -5.35
C GLU A 340 -2.93 13.99 -3.96
N LYS A 341 -4.25 13.94 -3.85
CA LYS A 341 -5.01 14.13 -2.62
C LYS A 341 -4.81 12.98 -1.62
N VAL A 342 -4.32 11.82 -2.06
CA VAL A 342 -4.39 10.58 -1.29
C VAL A 342 -3.42 10.50 -0.09
N HIS A 343 -2.28 11.22 -0.08
CA HIS A 343 -1.33 11.13 1.05
C HIS A 343 -1.09 12.41 1.84
N SER A 344 -1.24 13.58 1.21
CA SER A 344 -1.10 14.88 1.92
C SER A 344 -2.44 15.51 2.29
N GLN A 345 -3.54 15.06 1.67
CA GLN A 345 -4.87 15.61 1.92
C GLN A 345 -5.77 14.70 2.73
N GLU A 346 -5.50 13.42 3.00
CA GLU A 346 -6.44 12.66 3.85
C GLU A 346 -6.54 13.29 5.26
N SER A 347 -5.40 13.71 5.84
CA SER A 347 -5.37 14.47 7.09
C SER A 347 -5.91 15.90 6.94
N LYS A 348 -5.44 16.68 5.95
CA LYS A 348 -5.85 18.09 5.74
C LYS A 348 -7.26 18.29 5.16
N PHE A 349 -7.78 17.35 4.37
CA PHE A 349 -9.12 17.36 3.77
C PHE A 349 -10.15 16.99 4.82
N LEU A 350 -9.89 15.98 5.66
CA LEU A 350 -10.74 15.68 6.81
C LEU A 350 -10.71 16.81 7.86
N GLU A 351 -9.59 17.52 8.02
CA GLU A 351 -9.50 18.68 8.92
C GLU A 351 -10.25 19.90 8.35
N ASN A 352 -10.11 20.17 7.04
CA ASN A 352 -10.94 21.15 6.33
C ASN A 352 -12.42 20.75 6.31
N GLU A 353 -12.77 19.47 6.18
CA GLU A 353 -14.16 19.00 6.23
C GLU A 353 -14.77 19.16 7.63
N LEU A 354 -14.03 18.91 8.71
CA LEU A 354 -14.52 19.15 10.06
C LEU A 354 -14.74 20.65 10.32
N ASP A 355 -13.81 21.50 9.88
CA ASP A 355 -13.96 22.95 9.99
C ASP A 355 -15.11 23.48 9.11
N VAL A 356 -15.33 22.89 7.92
CA VAL A 356 -16.50 23.17 7.08
C VAL A 356 -17.78 22.68 7.75
N PHE A 357 -17.80 21.48 8.33
CA PHE A 357 -18.93 20.94 9.05
C PHE A 357 -19.28 21.79 10.28
N MET A 358 -18.27 22.28 11.01
CA MET A 358 -18.46 23.25 12.09
C MET A 358 -19.11 24.55 11.60
N LYS A 359 -18.72 25.05 10.42
CA LYS A 359 -19.34 26.24 9.81
C LYS A 359 -20.78 25.96 9.36
N GLU A 360 -21.03 24.83 8.69
CA GLU A 360 -22.36 24.40 8.26
C GLU A 360 -23.32 24.22 9.45
N LYS A 361 -22.78 23.72 10.57
CA LYS A 361 -23.51 23.51 11.82
C LYS A 361 -23.24 24.61 12.84
N SER A 362 -22.93 25.83 12.39
CA SER A 362 -22.58 26.97 13.26
C SER A 362 -23.59 27.20 14.39
N ALA A 363 -24.89 27.13 14.12
CA ALA A 363 -25.92 27.27 15.16
C ALA A 363 -25.81 26.21 16.28
N PHE A 364 -25.41 24.98 15.95
CA PHE A 364 -25.16 23.93 16.93
C PHE A 364 -23.84 24.13 17.67
N VAL A 365 -22.79 24.58 16.95
CA VAL A 365 -21.49 24.95 17.55
C VAL A 365 -21.67 26.06 18.58
N ASP A 366 -22.36 27.13 18.20
CA ASP A 366 -22.66 28.28 19.07
C ASP A 366 -23.48 27.83 20.29
N TYR A 367 -24.43 26.92 20.10
CA TYR A 367 -25.22 26.34 21.18
C TYR A 367 -24.34 25.57 22.18
N LEU A 368 -23.45 24.70 21.71
CA LEU A 368 -22.51 23.97 22.58
C LEU A 368 -21.53 24.91 23.29
N GLN A 369 -21.03 25.94 22.60
CA GLN A 369 -20.19 26.97 23.23
C GLN A 369 -20.93 27.73 24.32
N SER A 370 -22.23 28.01 24.16
CA SER A 370 -23.07 28.59 25.21
C SER A 370 -23.23 27.69 26.44
N LYS A 371 -23.04 26.36 26.27
CA LYS A 371 -22.97 25.37 27.36
C LYS A 371 -21.54 25.16 27.88
N SER A 372 -20.60 26.06 27.55
CA SER A 372 -19.20 26.05 28.02
C SER A 372 -18.34 24.89 27.48
N PHE A 373 -18.71 24.30 26.34
CA PHE A 373 -17.81 23.43 25.58
C PHE A 373 -16.83 24.28 24.76
N ASP A 374 -15.53 24.01 24.91
CA ASP A 374 -14.50 24.62 24.07
C ASP A 374 -14.46 23.98 22.67
N ASN A 375 -13.70 24.58 21.77
CA ASN A 375 -13.64 24.12 20.37
C ASN A 375 -13.16 22.67 20.24
N ASP A 376 -12.26 22.21 21.11
CA ASP A 376 -11.77 20.83 21.07
C ASP A 376 -12.87 19.85 21.51
N ALA A 377 -13.61 20.17 22.57
CA ALA A 377 -14.78 19.39 22.97
C ALA A 377 -15.88 19.39 21.90
N VAL A 378 -16.13 20.54 21.25
CA VAL A 378 -17.09 20.62 20.13
C VAL A 378 -16.65 19.74 18.96
N LYS A 379 -15.37 19.73 18.58
CA LYS A 379 -14.82 18.86 17.53
C LYS A 379 -15.02 17.39 17.85
N ILE A 380 -14.76 16.98 19.10
CA ILE A 380 -15.01 15.60 19.57
C ILE A 380 -16.50 15.26 19.47
N ILE A 381 -17.39 16.17 19.87
CA ILE A 381 -18.85 15.94 19.84
C ILE A 381 -19.34 15.75 18.39
N LEU A 382 -18.89 16.61 17.48
CA LEU A 382 -19.21 16.50 16.06
C LEU A 382 -18.64 15.23 15.44
N ASN A 383 -17.41 14.85 15.79
CA ASN A 383 -16.80 13.61 15.33
C ASN A 383 -17.62 12.39 15.73
N ALA A 384 -18.09 12.36 16.98
CA ALA A 384 -18.94 11.28 17.46
C ALA A 384 -20.31 11.23 16.73
N LEU A 385 -20.91 12.39 16.40
CA LEU A 385 -22.15 12.45 15.59
C LEU A 385 -21.95 12.03 14.13
N SER A 386 -20.72 12.11 13.65
CA SER A 386 -20.26 11.66 12.33
C SER A 386 -19.68 10.24 12.34
N GLU A 387 -20.08 9.39 13.29
CA GLU A 387 -19.59 8.00 13.41
C GLU A 387 -18.06 7.88 13.44
N ASN A 388 -17.39 8.81 14.13
CA ASN A 388 -15.93 8.85 14.30
C ASN A 388 -15.14 9.04 13.00
N LYS A 389 -15.76 9.59 11.94
CA LYS A 389 -15.16 9.85 10.61
C LYS A 389 -13.81 10.58 10.68
N TYR A 390 -13.64 11.49 11.64
CA TYR A 390 -12.46 12.36 11.75
C TYR A 390 -11.42 11.82 12.74
N SER A 391 -11.53 10.56 13.21
CA SER A 391 -10.62 10.04 14.24
C SER A 391 -9.20 9.76 13.74
N SER A 392 -9.05 9.49 12.44
CA SER A 392 -7.76 9.39 11.76
C SER A 392 -6.95 10.70 11.81
N ASN A 393 -7.61 11.84 12.10
CA ASN A 393 -6.97 13.15 12.25
C ASN A 393 -6.52 13.46 13.68
N GLY A 394 -6.52 12.47 14.58
CA GLY A 394 -6.19 12.69 15.99
C GLY A 394 -7.31 13.37 16.79
N ILE A 395 -8.48 13.62 16.20
CA ILE A 395 -9.68 13.99 16.95
C ILE A 395 -10.18 12.76 17.70
N LYS A 396 -10.33 12.87 19.01
CA LYS A 396 -10.77 11.73 19.82
C LYS A 396 -12.18 11.29 19.39
N GLY A 397 -12.36 9.97 19.27
CA GLY A 397 -13.65 9.34 18.93
C GLY A 397 -14.30 8.65 20.13
N VAL A 398 -15.58 8.31 19.99
CA VAL A 398 -16.36 7.58 21.01
C VAL A 398 -16.90 6.29 20.40
N GLU A 399 -16.54 5.14 20.97
CA GLU A 399 -17.08 3.87 20.50
C GLU A 399 -18.48 3.62 21.11
N PHE A 400 -19.50 3.66 20.26
CA PHE A 400 -20.87 3.41 20.69
C PHE A 400 -21.19 1.92 20.67
N LYS A 401 -20.83 1.22 21.74
CA LYS A 401 -21.02 -0.24 21.92
C LYS A 401 -22.46 -0.73 21.74
N ASN A 402 -23.45 0.14 21.92
CA ASN A 402 -24.86 -0.11 21.69
C ASN A 402 -25.64 1.21 21.54
N ASP A 403 -26.92 1.12 21.17
CA ASP A 403 -27.76 2.31 20.96
C ASP A 403 -27.97 3.12 22.24
N ILE A 404 -28.04 2.47 23.41
CA ILE A 404 -28.19 3.20 24.67
C ILE A 404 -26.98 4.08 24.98
N TYR A 405 -25.77 3.71 24.55
CA TYR A 405 -24.58 4.57 24.65
C TYR A 405 -24.70 5.83 23.80
N PHE A 406 -25.19 5.71 22.56
CA PHE A 406 -25.42 6.88 21.70
C PHE A 406 -26.54 7.77 22.25
N PHE A 407 -27.62 7.17 22.75
CA PHE A 407 -28.69 7.92 23.41
C PHE A 407 -28.16 8.76 24.59
N ARG A 408 -27.35 8.14 25.46
CA ARG A 408 -26.73 8.83 26.61
C ARG A 408 -25.79 9.93 26.15
N PHE A 409 -25.03 9.68 25.10
CA PHE A 409 -24.18 10.70 24.49
C PHE A 409 -25.03 11.91 24.04
N CYS A 410 -26.09 11.68 23.28
CA CYS A 410 -27.01 12.74 22.86
C CYS A 410 -27.64 13.51 24.02
N TYR A 411 -27.91 12.82 25.13
CA TYR A 411 -28.42 13.46 26.34
C TYR A 411 -27.35 14.31 27.05
N PHE A 412 -26.21 13.72 27.41
CA PHE A 412 -25.17 14.36 28.21
C PHE A 412 -24.54 15.57 27.50
N PHE A 413 -24.49 15.54 26.17
CA PHE A 413 -23.95 16.61 25.34
C PHE A 413 -25.02 17.56 24.78
N TYR A 414 -26.20 17.63 25.42
CA TYR A 414 -27.27 18.59 25.10
C TYR A 414 -27.77 18.54 23.64
N ILE A 415 -27.61 17.41 22.95
CA ILE A 415 -28.00 17.27 21.54
C ILE A 415 -29.51 17.31 21.41
N PHE A 416 -30.23 16.57 22.27
CA PHE A 416 -31.69 16.64 22.29
C PHE A 416 -32.20 18.05 22.60
N ASP A 417 -31.52 18.76 23.50
CA ASP A 417 -31.92 20.11 23.92
C ASP A 417 -31.72 21.11 22.79
N TYR A 418 -30.61 21.05 22.04
CA TYR A 418 -30.42 21.85 20.84
C TYR A 418 -31.59 21.71 19.86
N PHE A 419 -31.95 20.47 19.51
CA PHE A 419 -33.03 20.24 18.55
C PHE A 419 -34.39 20.71 19.09
N SER A 420 -34.61 20.63 20.40
CA SER A 420 -35.87 21.07 21.00
C SER A 420 -35.95 22.59 21.14
N GLU A 421 -34.91 23.21 21.71
CA GLU A 421 -34.85 24.64 22.04
C GLU A 421 -34.59 25.51 20.80
N VAL A 422 -33.72 25.07 19.89
CA VAL A 422 -33.29 25.84 18.72
C VAL A 422 -34.08 25.45 17.46
N GLU A 423 -34.24 24.14 17.19
CA GLU A 423 -34.98 23.67 16.00
C GLU A 423 -36.48 23.42 16.24
N GLY A 424 -36.98 23.62 17.47
CA GLY A 424 -38.40 23.45 17.81
C GLY A 424 -38.91 22.01 17.69
N LYS A 425 -38.02 21.01 17.75
CA LYS A 425 -38.40 19.60 17.62
C LYS A 425 -39.04 19.07 18.91
N LYS A 426 -40.14 18.35 18.71
CA LYS A 426 -40.80 17.54 19.74
C LYS A 426 -40.44 16.09 19.51
N PHE A 427 -39.86 15.45 20.53
CA PHE A 427 -39.40 14.06 20.47
C PHE A 427 -40.50 13.06 20.88
N ASP A 428 -41.66 13.16 20.23
CA ASP A 428 -42.87 12.38 20.53
C ASP A 428 -43.10 11.19 19.57
N THR A 429 -42.33 11.12 18.47
CA THR A 429 -42.47 10.11 17.42
C THR A 429 -41.11 9.56 17.00
N ILE A 430 -41.05 8.36 16.42
CA ILE A 430 -39.81 7.77 15.87
C ILE A 430 -39.17 8.72 14.82
N ALA A 431 -39.99 9.33 13.98
CA ALA A 431 -39.55 10.26 12.94
C ALA A 431 -38.85 11.51 13.49
N SER A 432 -39.15 11.91 14.73
CA SER A 432 -38.52 13.08 15.35
C SER A 432 -37.01 12.92 15.59
N PHE A 433 -36.52 11.67 15.74
CA PHE A 433 -35.11 11.36 15.95
C PHE A 433 -34.28 11.31 14.66
N GLU A 434 -34.92 11.35 13.48
CA GLU A 434 -34.24 11.19 12.19
C GLU A 434 -33.19 12.26 11.94
N LYS A 435 -33.47 13.49 12.36
CA LYS A 435 -32.54 14.61 12.23
C LYS A 435 -31.27 14.42 13.05
N ILE A 436 -31.35 13.75 14.20
CA ILE A 436 -30.18 13.45 15.03
C ILE A 436 -29.37 12.31 14.39
N THR A 437 -30.04 11.24 13.97
CA THR A 437 -29.37 10.10 13.32
C THR A 437 -28.80 10.46 11.94
N LYS A 438 -29.29 11.52 11.29
CA LYS A 438 -28.78 12.04 10.01
C LYS A 438 -28.17 13.43 10.16
N PHE A 439 -27.63 13.73 11.35
CA PHE A 439 -27.01 15.03 11.60
C PHE A 439 -25.87 15.33 10.61
N ASN A 440 -25.16 14.26 10.24
CA ASN A 440 -24.29 14.15 9.09
C ASN A 440 -24.99 13.31 7.99
N THR A 441 -24.86 13.70 6.72
CA THR A 441 -25.49 13.02 5.58
C THR A 441 -25.01 11.59 5.37
N ASP A 442 -23.82 11.26 5.88
CA ASP A 442 -23.17 9.96 5.71
C ASP A 442 -23.46 9.00 6.88
N ASN A 443 -24.17 9.45 7.91
CA ASN A 443 -24.49 8.63 9.09
C ASN A 443 -25.50 7.53 8.72
N LYS A 444 -25.15 6.27 9.00
CA LYS A 444 -25.91 5.07 8.61
C LYS A 444 -26.65 4.43 9.78
N ARG A 445 -26.64 5.03 10.97
CA ARG A 445 -27.24 4.45 12.18
C ARG A 445 -28.77 4.35 12.10
N GLU A 446 -29.28 3.11 12.05
CA GLU A 446 -30.71 2.81 11.89
C GLU A 446 -31.39 2.19 13.12
N VAL A 447 -31.40 2.86 14.28
CA VAL A 447 -32.24 2.39 15.40
C VAL A 447 -32.96 3.53 16.11
N LYS A 448 -34.25 3.72 15.81
CA LYS A 448 -35.05 4.89 16.25
C LYS A 448 -36.11 4.57 17.30
N GLN A 449 -36.56 3.31 17.38
CA GLN A 449 -37.63 2.90 18.31
C GLN A 449 -37.17 2.89 19.77
N GLN A 450 -35.94 2.49 20.04
CA GLN A 450 -35.40 2.45 21.40
C GLN A 450 -35.16 3.86 21.95
N TYR A 451 -34.81 4.84 21.10
CA TYR A 451 -34.64 6.23 21.51
C TYR A 451 -35.94 6.86 21.98
N LEU A 452 -37.04 6.64 21.27
CA LEU A 452 -38.35 7.13 21.70
C LEU A 452 -38.73 6.57 23.08
N LYS A 453 -38.54 5.25 23.29
CA LYS A 453 -38.83 4.61 24.58
C LYS A 453 -37.97 5.20 25.71
N ASN A 454 -36.67 5.36 25.46
CA ASN A 454 -35.73 5.93 26.43
C ASN A 454 -36.04 7.41 26.73
N PHE A 455 -36.46 8.16 25.71
CA PHE A 455 -36.78 9.59 25.84
C PHE A 455 -38.08 9.81 26.61
N ILE A 456 -39.11 8.98 26.39
CA ILE A 456 -40.35 9.02 27.17
C ILE A 456 -40.08 8.72 28.66
N ASP A 457 -39.25 7.72 28.93
CA ASP A 457 -38.91 7.31 30.29
C ASP A 457 -37.80 8.17 30.92
N ILE A 458 -37.30 9.22 30.27
CA ILE A 458 -36.08 9.94 30.70
C ILE A 458 -36.19 10.60 32.08
N ASP A 459 -37.40 11.03 32.45
CA ASP A 459 -37.72 11.63 33.74
C ASP A 459 -38.41 10.63 34.70
N ASN A 460 -38.56 9.37 34.29
CA ASN A 460 -39.19 8.32 35.09
C ASN A 460 -38.16 7.27 35.50
N THR A 461 -37.55 7.45 36.67
CA THR A 461 -36.53 6.53 37.20
C THR A 461 -37.02 5.09 37.43
N GLN A 462 -38.33 4.88 37.51
CA GLN A 462 -38.97 3.54 37.62
C GLN A 462 -39.43 2.99 36.26
N GLY A 463 -39.23 3.74 35.17
CA GLY A 463 -39.61 3.35 33.82
C GLY A 463 -38.83 2.12 33.34
N LYS A 464 -39.52 1.25 32.58
CA LYS A 464 -38.91 0.02 32.04
C LYS A 464 -37.74 0.32 31.10
N HIS A 465 -37.76 1.48 30.44
CA HIS A 465 -36.76 1.91 29.48
C HIS A 465 -35.93 3.09 29.98
N TYR A 466 -35.89 3.32 31.31
CA TYR A 466 -35.08 4.37 31.91
C TYR A 466 -33.61 4.27 31.46
N PRO A 467 -33.04 5.32 30.83
CA PRO A 467 -31.76 5.19 30.16
C PRO A 467 -30.56 5.25 31.10
N PHE A 468 -30.72 5.62 32.38
CA PHE A 468 -29.60 5.83 33.30
C PHE A 468 -29.58 4.78 34.41
N THR A 469 -28.58 3.89 34.41
CA THR A 469 -28.36 2.97 35.55
C THR A 469 -27.02 3.26 36.18
N PHE A 470 -26.95 3.28 37.51
CA PHE A 470 -25.75 3.71 38.26
C PHE A 470 -24.45 3.12 37.70
N LYS A 471 -24.41 1.79 37.51
CA LYS A 471 -23.22 1.08 37.01
C LYS A 471 -22.83 1.49 35.58
N THR A 472 -23.79 1.53 34.66
CA THR A 472 -23.47 1.72 33.24
C THR A 472 -23.35 3.21 32.87
N THR A 473 -24.03 4.09 33.59
CA THR A 473 -23.88 5.54 33.43
C THR A 473 -22.54 6.00 34.00
N ASN A 474 -22.12 5.52 35.17
CA ASN A 474 -20.81 5.89 35.72
C ASN A 474 -19.66 5.39 34.83
N ALA A 475 -19.79 4.20 34.23
CA ALA A 475 -18.82 3.70 33.24
C ALA A 475 -18.70 4.64 32.03
N PHE A 476 -19.83 5.07 31.46
CA PHE A 476 -19.86 6.03 30.36
C PHE A 476 -19.23 7.38 30.73
N LEU A 477 -19.59 7.95 31.89
CA LEU A 477 -19.04 9.22 32.35
C LEU A 477 -17.53 9.14 32.62
N THR A 478 -17.06 7.99 33.09
CA THR A 478 -15.62 7.71 33.27
C THR A 478 -14.90 7.66 31.93
N GLU A 479 -15.49 7.01 30.93
CA GLU A 479 -14.93 6.98 29.57
C GLU A 479 -14.86 8.38 28.94
N VAL A 480 -15.88 9.22 29.14
CA VAL A 480 -15.87 10.61 28.66
C VAL A 480 -14.75 11.42 29.31
N GLU A 481 -14.56 11.29 30.62
CA GLU A 481 -13.53 12.04 31.34
C GLU A 481 -12.12 11.55 31.01
N TYR A 482 -11.87 10.23 31.08
CA TYR A 482 -10.53 9.67 30.87
C TYR A 482 -10.12 9.60 29.40
N SER A 483 -11.01 9.15 28.52
CA SER A 483 -10.67 8.96 27.10
C SER A 483 -10.77 10.27 26.35
N LEU A 484 -11.86 11.02 26.52
CA LEU A 484 -12.11 12.26 25.76
C LEU A 484 -11.45 13.48 26.40
N GLY A 485 -11.22 13.49 27.72
CA GLY A 485 -10.68 14.64 28.44
C GLY A 485 -11.72 15.72 28.69
N ILE A 486 -13.01 15.37 28.69
CA ILE A 486 -14.11 16.31 28.92
C ILE A 486 -14.59 16.18 30.37
N ASN A 487 -14.53 17.29 31.13
CA ASN A 487 -14.94 17.32 32.53
C ASN A 487 -16.43 16.97 32.69
N ARG A 488 -16.74 16.05 33.61
CA ARG A 488 -18.11 15.58 33.87
C ARG A 488 -19.07 16.72 34.27
N GLU A 489 -18.56 17.74 34.94
CA GLU A 489 -19.34 18.90 35.39
C GLU A 489 -19.94 19.72 34.24
N LYS A 490 -19.39 19.61 33.03
CA LYS A 490 -19.93 20.25 31.82
C LYS A 490 -21.10 19.48 31.20
N LEU A 491 -21.34 18.23 31.61
CA LEU A 491 -22.36 17.36 31.02
C LEU A 491 -23.72 17.62 31.65
N LYS A 492 -24.78 17.33 30.90
CA LYS A 492 -26.16 17.48 31.38
C LYS A 492 -26.42 16.63 32.64
N PRO A 493 -26.96 17.20 33.73
CA PRO A 493 -27.27 16.43 34.92
C PRO A 493 -28.41 15.44 34.63
N ILE A 494 -28.34 14.26 35.24
CA ILE A 494 -29.39 13.24 35.13
C ILE A 494 -30.64 13.75 35.88
N PRO A 495 -31.87 13.55 35.36
CA PRO A 495 -33.09 13.94 36.05
C PRO A 495 -33.23 13.11 37.34
N GLY A 496 -33.63 13.77 38.43
CA GLY A 496 -33.72 13.19 39.77
C GLY A 496 -34.84 12.19 39.95
#